data_AF-V9Z2B1-F1
#
_entry.id   AF-V9Z2B1-F1
#
_cell.length_a   1.000
_cell.length_b   1.000
_cell.length_c   1.000
_cell.angle_alpha   90.00
_cell.angle_beta   90.00
_cell.angle_gamma   90.00
#
_symmetry.space_group_name_H-M   'P 1'
#
loop_
_entity.id
_entity.type
_entity.pdbx_description
1 polymer ?
#
loop_
_entity_poly.entity_id
_entity_poly.type
_entity_poly.pdbx_seq_one_letter_code
_entity_poly.pdbx_strand_id
1 'polypeptide(L)'
;MFGKWLEQEPVEQPEGELHYEALVESGELGDEELLDQLGHDVARNYLNPSELALVFDDLGSPEVADYLRVNKFPTRVAVRHGDFGEIVTAALYRRVRRWCVPILKLRYKQTPNQAVQGTDVLAFRFRQTPPVIAVPEVKTRATRKRDLGKEAYDSLEKVLVRLDESIHFAMVRCAERDHQFLVRHLAGLLRRPKERVVERHMVFVHDAQAWKDDVVDLLAGVVTQPTELTVVKIRGLQAFVARVFEAAETGAGPRRTETSEDTAA
;
A
#
# COMPACT_ATOMS: atom_id res chain seq x y z
N MET A 1 -9.11 -6.38 -11.51
CA MET A 1 -7.84 -7.12 -11.41
C MET A 1 -7.35 -7.21 -9.97
N PHE A 2 -7.02 -6.13 -9.24
CA PHE A 2 -6.73 -6.28 -7.79
C PHE A 2 -7.93 -6.84 -7.00
N GLY A 3 -9.16 -6.45 -7.36
CA GLY A 3 -10.39 -7.09 -6.86
C GLY A 3 -10.73 -8.46 -7.44
N LYS A 4 -9.84 -9.04 -8.27
CA LYS A 4 -9.86 -10.46 -8.69
C LYS A 4 -8.76 -11.26 -8.00
N TRP A 5 -7.87 -10.60 -7.24
CA TRP A 5 -6.83 -11.31 -6.49
C TRP A 5 -7.38 -11.76 -5.14
N LEU A 6 -7.99 -10.82 -4.43
CA LEU A 6 -8.50 -11.04 -3.08
C LEU A 6 -10.02 -11.12 -3.07
N GLU A 7 -10.54 -12.05 -2.30
CA GLU A 7 -11.96 -12.17 -1.97
C GLU A 7 -12.17 -12.11 -0.46
N GLN A 8 -13.40 -11.80 -0.04
CA GLN A 8 -13.75 -11.69 1.37
C GLN A 8 -14.02 -13.09 1.94
N GLU A 9 -13.34 -13.41 3.04
CA GLU A 9 -13.61 -14.59 3.84
C GLU A 9 -14.66 -14.22 4.92
N PRO A 10 -15.71 -15.05 5.12
CA PRO A 10 -16.65 -14.85 6.22
C PRO A 10 -15.92 -14.89 7.57
N VAL A 11 -16.19 -13.90 8.43
CA VAL A 11 -15.62 -13.81 9.77
C VAL A 11 -16.69 -13.55 10.81
N GLU A 12 -16.45 -14.02 12.02
CA GLU A 12 -17.23 -13.62 13.19
C GLU A 12 -16.81 -12.20 13.60
N GLN A 13 -17.80 -11.31 13.78
CA GLN A 13 -17.53 -9.95 14.21
C GLN A 13 -17.25 -9.93 15.71
N PRO A 14 -16.14 -9.32 16.16
CA PRO A 14 -15.91 -9.13 17.57
C PRO A 14 -16.93 -8.14 18.15
N GLU A 15 -17.22 -8.26 19.44
CA GLU A 15 -18.03 -7.26 20.14
C GLU A 15 -17.24 -5.95 20.33
N GLY A 16 -17.95 -4.82 20.37
CA GLY A 16 -17.39 -3.51 20.69
C GLY A 16 -17.13 -2.62 19.46
N GLU A 17 -16.00 -1.91 19.50
CA GLU A 17 -15.67 -0.82 18.56
C GLU A 17 -14.79 -1.28 17.37
N LEU A 18 -14.50 -2.58 17.29
CA LEU A 18 -13.66 -3.15 16.24
C LEU A 18 -14.55 -3.76 15.15
N HIS A 19 -14.44 -3.28 13.92
CA HIS A 19 -15.02 -3.95 12.76
C HIS A 19 -13.93 -4.79 12.06
N TYR A 20 -14.21 -6.07 11.82
CA TYR A 20 -13.23 -7.01 11.29
C TYR A 20 -13.58 -7.50 9.88
N GLU A 21 -12.63 -7.38 8.95
CA GLU A 21 -12.69 -7.97 7.61
C GLU A 21 -11.45 -8.87 7.38
N ALA A 22 -11.66 -10.06 6.82
CA ALA A 22 -10.60 -10.91 6.30
C ALA A 22 -10.67 -11.02 4.78
N LEU A 23 -9.52 -10.92 4.13
CA LEU A 23 -9.34 -11.10 2.70
C LEU A 23 -8.37 -12.25 2.44
N VAL A 24 -8.73 -13.15 1.55
CA VAL A 24 -7.93 -14.33 1.16
C VAL A 24 -7.70 -14.34 -0.36
N GLU A 25 -6.72 -15.12 -0.81
CA GLU A 25 -6.45 -15.31 -2.23
C GLU A 25 -7.60 -16.08 -2.90
N SER A 26 -8.27 -15.46 -3.87
CA SER A 26 -9.43 -16.02 -4.59
C SER A 26 -9.08 -17.13 -5.59
N GLY A 27 -7.84 -17.16 -6.08
CA GLY A 27 -7.41 -18.07 -7.14
C GLY A 27 -7.95 -17.76 -8.54
N GLU A 28 -8.65 -16.64 -8.76
CA GLU A 28 -9.17 -16.27 -10.09
C GLU A 28 -8.08 -15.84 -11.09
N LEU A 29 -6.91 -15.44 -10.59
CA LEU A 29 -5.76 -15.04 -11.40
C LEU A 29 -4.72 -16.15 -11.41
N GLY A 30 -4.15 -16.41 -12.59
CA GLY A 30 -2.99 -17.28 -12.69
C GLY A 30 -1.76 -16.68 -11.98
N ASP A 31 -0.87 -17.53 -11.48
CA ASP A 31 0.35 -17.13 -10.75
C ASP A 31 1.19 -16.11 -11.53
N GLU A 32 1.38 -16.32 -12.83
CA GLU A 32 2.18 -15.45 -13.69
C GLU A 32 1.53 -14.07 -13.87
N GLU A 33 0.23 -14.04 -14.16
CA GLU A 33 -0.54 -12.80 -14.32
C GLU A 33 -0.56 -11.98 -13.01
N LEU A 34 -0.70 -12.66 -11.86
CA LEU A 34 -0.66 -12.03 -10.56
C LEU A 34 0.71 -11.42 -10.26
N LEU A 35 1.79 -12.17 -10.51
CA LEU A 35 3.15 -11.70 -10.29
C LEU A 35 3.51 -10.53 -11.19
N ASP A 36 3.15 -10.58 -12.47
CA ASP A 36 3.37 -9.48 -13.39
C ASP A 36 2.67 -8.20 -12.88
N GLN A 37 1.40 -8.31 -12.52
CA GLN A 37 0.62 -7.16 -12.06
C GLN A 37 1.13 -6.58 -10.74
N LEU A 38 1.48 -7.44 -9.77
CA LEU A 38 2.03 -6.98 -8.50
C LEU A 38 3.45 -6.43 -8.66
N GLY A 39 4.26 -7.01 -9.55
CA GLY A 39 5.58 -6.49 -9.91
C GLY A 39 5.49 -5.08 -10.49
N HIS A 40 4.55 -4.85 -11.41
CA HIS A 40 4.23 -3.51 -11.93
C HIS A 40 3.79 -2.54 -10.83
N ASP A 41 2.99 -3.01 -9.87
CA ASP A 41 2.55 -2.17 -8.74
C ASP A 41 3.71 -1.80 -7.82
N VAL A 42 4.62 -2.74 -7.55
CA VAL A 42 5.87 -2.48 -6.84
C VAL A 42 6.69 -1.44 -7.60
N ALA A 43 7.03 -1.68 -8.86
CA ALA A 43 7.80 -0.75 -9.67
C ALA A 43 7.19 0.66 -9.67
N ARG A 44 5.88 0.79 -9.91
CA ARG A 44 5.16 2.07 -9.91
C ARG A 44 5.24 2.81 -8.55
N ASN A 45 5.33 2.08 -7.45
CA ASN A 45 5.41 2.68 -6.12
C ASN A 45 6.78 3.31 -5.84
N TYR A 46 7.87 2.78 -6.39
CA TYR A 46 9.21 3.37 -6.23
C TYR A 46 9.60 4.33 -7.35
N LEU A 47 8.98 4.19 -8.53
CA LEU A 47 9.47 4.82 -9.74
C LEU A 47 8.42 5.75 -10.34
N ASN A 48 8.91 6.86 -10.88
CA ASN A 48 8.19 7.62 -11.87
C ASN A 48 8.64 7.12 -13.26
N PRO A 49 7.76 6.61 -14.12
CA PRO A 49 8.18 6.10 -15.44
C PRO A 49 9.01 7.10 -16.25
N SER A 50 8.69 8.40 -16.13
CA SER A 50 9.46 9.45 -16.78
C SER A 50 10.89 9.63 -16.24
N GLU A 51 11.17 9.25 -14.98
CA GLU A 51 12.52 9.31 -14.41
C GLU A 51 13.42 8.21 -14.96
N LEU A 52 12.86 7.03 -15.26
CA LEU A 52 13.63 5.95 -15.88
C LEU A 52 13.97 6.27 -17.33
N ALA A 53 13.03 6.84 -18.10
CA ALA A 53 13.30 7.27 -19.48
C ALA A 53 14.51 8.21 -19.54
N LEU A 54 14.63 9.18 -18.62
CA LEU A 54 15.76 10.12 -18.56
C LEU A 54 17.14 9.46 -18.41
N VAL A 55 17.22 8.22 -17.91
CA VAL A 55 18.49 7.52 -17.63
C VAL A 55 18.70 6.34 -18.58
N PHE A 56 17.62 5.72 -19.07
CA PHE A 56 17.63 4.43 -19.76
C PHE A 56 17.03 4.47 -21.18
N ASP A 57 16.93 5.64 -21.83
CA ASP A 57 16.40 5.77 -23.21
C ASP A 57 17.05 4.76 -24.21
N ASP A 58 18.26 4.27 -23.94
CA ASP A 58 19.05 3.37 -24.82
C ASP A 58 19.52 2.04 -24.17
N LEU A 59 19.04 1.68 -22.97
CA LEU A 59 19.54 0.50 -22.26
C LEU A 59 18.58 -0.70 -22.36
N GLY A 60 19.16 -1.89 -22.54
CA GLY A 60 18.42 -3.15 -22.51
C GLY A 60 17.75 -3.38 -21.15
N SER A 61 16.79 -4.31 -21.10
CA SER A 61 16.09 -4.68 -19.86
C SER A 61 17.02 -5.11 -18.70
N PRO A 62 18.18 -5.78 -18.92
CA PRO A 62 19.07 -6.20 -17.82
C PRO A 62 19.71 -5.05 -17.05
N GLU A 63 20.20 -4.01 -17.73
CA GLU A 63 20.88 -2.88 -17.10
C GLU A 63 19.92 -2.03 -16.27
N VAL A 64 18.67 -1.89 -16.74
CA VAL A 64 17.57 -1.29 -15.97
C VAL A 64 17.33 -2.09 -14.70
N ALA A 65 17.22 -3.42 -14.81
CA ALA A 65 16.98 -4.29 -13.67
C ALA A 65 18.10 -4.17 -12.61
N ASP A 66 19.37 -4.16 -13.04
CA ASP A 66 20.52 -4.01 -12.15
C ASP A 66 20.54 -2.64 -11.45
N TYR A 67 20.26 -1.57 -12.19
CA TYR A 67 20.14 -0.25 -11.58
C TYR A 67 19.04 -0.21 -10.53
N LEU A 68 17.86 -0.78 -10.82
CA LEU A 68 16.74 -0.82 -9.89
C LEU A 68 17.09 -1.59 -8.62
N ARG A 69 17.72 -2.76 -8.74
CA ARG A 69 18.19 -3.57 -7.60
C ARG A 69 19.15 -2.82 -6.69
N VAL A 70 20.09 -2.11 -7.28
CA VAL A 70 21.18 -1.45 -6.54
C VAL A 70 20.71 -0.12 -5.94
N ASN A 71 19.93 0.66 -6.69
CA ASN A 71 19.71 2.08 -6.37
C ASN A 71 18.28 2.41 -5.92
N LYS A 72 17.28 1.57 -6.24
CA LYS A 72 15.88 1.92 -6.02
C LYS A 72 15.16 0.96 -5.07
N PHE A 73 15.22 -0.34 -5.31
CA PHE A 73 14.49 -1.30 -4.50
C PHE A 73 15.26 -1.66 -3.22
N PRO A 74 14.58 -1.83 -2.08
CA PRO A 74 15.20 -2.23 -0.82
C PRO A 74 15.95 -3.55 -0.96
N THR A 75 17.13 -3.62 -0.36
CA THR A 75 17.95 -4.84 -0.30
C THR A 75 17.66 -5.67 0.94
N ARG A 76 17.11 -5.06 2.00
CA ARG A 76 16.77 -5.75 3.25
C ARG A 76 15.39 -6.40 3.14
N VAL A 77 15.33 -7.71 3.43
CA VAL A 77 14.07 -8.49 3.41
C VAL A 77 12.98 -7.86 4.29
N ALA A 78 13.32 -7.39 5.49
CA ALA A 78 12.38 -6.74 6.40
C ALA A 78 11.78 -5.45 5.80
N VAL A 79 12.57 -4.69 5.04
CA VAL A 79 12.09 -3.47 4.37
C VAL A 79 11.19 -3.83 3.18
N ARG A 80 11.57 -4.83 2.36
CA ARG A 80 10.71 -5.38 1.30
C ARG A 80 9.33 -5.78 1.82
N HIS A 81 9.29 -6.45 2.97
CA HIS A 81 8.02 -6.86 3.59
C HIS A 81 7.18 -5.68 4.06
N GLY A 82 7.79 -4.72 4.75
CA GLY A 82 7.08 -3.50 5.17
C GLY A 82 6.50 -2.76 3.97
N ASP A 83 7.35 -2.47 2.98
CA ASP A 83 6.97 -1.76 1.78
C ASP A 83 5.89 -2.51 0.97
N PHE A 84 5.98 -3.84 0.87
CA PHE A 84 4.94 -4.66 0.22
C PHE A 84 3.56 -4.48 0.87
N GLY A 85 3.51 -4.44 2.20
CA GLY A 85 2.26 -4.20 2.93
C GLY A 85 1.66 -2.84 2.59
N GLU A 86 2.50 -1.80 2.55
CA GLU A 86 2.06 -0.44 2.18
C GLU A 86 1.51 -0.41 0.74
N ILE A 87 2.16 -1.12 -0.18
CA ILE A 87 1.77 -1.20 -1.60
C ILE A 87 0.42 -1.90 -1.75
N VAL A 88 0.25 -3.06 -1.11
CA VAL A 88 -1.03 -3.81 -1.07
C VAL A 88 -2.13 -2.95 -0.47
N THR A 89 -1.84 -2.26 0.64
CA THR A 89 -2.80 -1.38 1.29
C THR A 89 -3.20 -0.22 0.39
N ALA A 90 -2.26 0.52 -0.19
CA ALA A 90 -2.55 1.61 -1.11
C ALA A 90 -3.36 1.14 -2.33
N ALA A 91 -3.06 -0.05 -2.86
CA ALA A 91 -3.81 -0.65 -3.96
C ALA A 91 -5.24 -1.01 -3.55
N LEU A 92 -5.45 -1.61 -2.38
CA LEU A 92 -6.76 -1.93 -1.81
C LEU A 92 -7.64 -0.68 -1.69
N TYR A 93 -7.12 0.39 -1.07
CA TYR A 93 -7.87 1.64 -0.90
C TYR A 93 -8.22 2.28 -2.24
N ARG A 94 -7.26 2.36 -3.17
CA ARG A 94 -7.45 3.03 -4.46
C ARG A 94 -8.36 2.26 -5.40
N ARG A 95 -8.18 0.94 -5.52
CA ARG A 95 -8.78 0.13 -6.59
C ARG A 95 -10.04 -0.60 -6.17
N VAL A 96 -10.11 -1.04 -4.91
CA VAL A 96 -11.26 -1.79 -4.39
C VAL A 96 -12.20 -0.85 -3.66
N ARG A 97 -11.70 -0.15 -2.64
CA ARG A 97 -12.52 0.73 -1.80
C ARG A 97 -12.79 2.11 -2.40
N ARG A 98 -12.17 2.43 -3.54
CA ARG A 98 -12.33 3.68 -4.31
C ARG A 98 -12.03 4.97 -3.54
N TRP A 99 -11.10 4.90 -2.58
CA TRP A 99 -10.56 6.07 -1.91
C TRP A 99 -9.52 6.78 -2.79
N CYS A 100 -9.37 8.08 -2.60
CA CYS A 100 -8.27 8.83 -3.21
C CYS A 100 -6.99 8.66 -2.39
N VAL A 101 -5.97 8.01 -2.96
CA VAL A 101 -4.61 7.95 -2.39
C VAL A 101 -3.72 8.87 -3.24
N PRO A 102 -3.46 10.12 -2.80
CA PRO A 102 -2.90 11.16 -3.67
C PRO A 102 -1.42 10.96 -4.00
N ILE A 103 -0.70 10.25 -3.14
CA ILE A 103 0.74 10.00 -3.28
C ILE A 103 1.07 8.52 -3.01
N LEU A 104 2.08 8.02 -3.70
CA LEU A 104 2.73 6.73 -3.38
C LEU A 104 4.04 7.06 -2.68
N LYS A 105 4.06 6.98 -1.34
CA LYS A 105 5.15 7.58 -0.55
C LYS A 105 6.52 6.95 -0.83
N LEU A 106 6.55 5.66 -1.17
CA LEU A 106 7.79 4.91 -1.44
C LEU A 106 8.60 5.50 -2.60
N ARG A 107 7.96 6.24 -3.50
CA ARG A 107 8.61 6.97 -4.62
C ARG A 107 9.60 8.02 -4.14
N TYR A 108 9.42 8.51 -2.92
CA TYR A 108 10.24 9.56 -2.34
C TYR A 108 11.39 9.01 -1.48
N LYS A 109 11.66 7.70 -1.51
CA LYS A 109 12.89 7.14 -0.93
C LYS A 109 14.11 7.66 -1.70
N GLN A 110 15.05 8.27 -0.98
CA GLN A 110 16.32 8.70 -1.57
C GLN A 110 17.34 7.55 -1.62
N THR A 111 17.24 6.62 -0.67
CA THR A 111 18.04 5.39 -0.65
C THR A 111 17.17 4.16 -0.37
N PRO A 112 17.53 2.96 -0.87
CA PRO A 112 16.68 1.77 -0.84
C PRO A 112 16.05 1.39 0.51
N ASN A 113 16.81 1.51 1.60
CA ASN A 113 16.39 1.04 2.92
C ASN A 113 15.91 2.17 3.85
N GLN A 114 15.79 3.40 3.34
CA GLN A 114 15.39 4.57 4.12
C GLN A 114 13.88 4.60 4.36
N ALA A 115 13.47 5.07 5.54
CA ALA A 115 12.08 5.38 5.85
C ALA A 115 11.69 6.74 5.25
N VAL A 116 10.47 6.84 4.71
CA VAL A 116 9.90 8.10 4.21
C VAL A 116 9.04 8.73 5.30
N GLN A 117 9.06 10.06 5.41
CA GLN A 117 8.22 10.80 6.35
C GLN A 117 6.73 10.57 6.06
N GLY A 118 5.93 10.56 7.13
CA GLY A 118 4.47 10.44 7.09
C GLY A 118 3.99 9.06 7.50
N THR A 119 2.66 8.90 7.52
CA THR A 119 2.01 7.59 7.74
C THR A 119 2.20 6.65 6.55
N ASP A 120 1.91 5.37 6.74
CA ASP A 120 1.96 4.30 5.74
C ASP A 120 1.12 4.61 4.51
N VAL A 121 -0.16 4.95 4.72
CA VAL A 121 -1.09 5.33 3.65
C VAL A 121 -1.96 6.49 4.14
N LEU A 122 -2.27 7.43 3.25
CA LEU A 122 -3.37 8.38 3.45
C LEU A 122 -4.38 8.21 2.34
N ALA A 123 -5.62 7.97 2.74
CA ALA A 123 -6.73 7.77 1.84
C ALA A 123 -7.82 8.79 2.15
N PHE A 124 -8.37 9.42 1.11
CA PHE A 124 -9.33 10.52 1.26
C PHE A 124 -10.64 10.27 0.49
N ARG A 125 -11.73 10.74 1.09
CA ARG A 125 -13.02 10.98 0.42
C ARG A 125 -13.33 12.48 0.48
N PHE A 126 -12.68 13.23 -0.41
CA PHE A 126 -12.80 14.69 -0.46
C PHE A 126 -14.20 15.22 -0.76
N ARG A 127 -15.05 14.40 -1.42
CA ARG A 127 -16.41 14.80 -1.84
C ARG A 127 -17.47 14.56 -0.76
N GLN A 128 -17.12 13.93 0.35
CA GLN A 128 -18.03 13.81 1.50
C GLN A 128 -18.05 15.11 2.29
N THR A 129 -19.16 15.38 2.99
CA THR A 129 -19.34 16.56 3.85
C THR A 129 -19.74 16.08 5.24
N PRO A 130 -18.85 16.15 6.25
CA PRO A 130 -17.45 16.58 6.17
C PRO A 130 -16.56 15.63 5.34
N PRO A 131 -15.42 16.10 4.78
CA PRO A 131 -14.44 15.22 4.14
C PRO A 131 -13.89 14.17 5.10
N VAL A 132 -13.67 12.97 4.60
CA VAL A 132 -13.19 11.84 5.41
C VAL A 132 -11.76 11.46 5.03
N ILE A 133 -10.95 11.16 6.04
CA ILE A 133 -9.58 10.67 5.93
C ILE A 133 -9.51 9.30 6.61
N ALA A 134 -9.16 8.26 5.87
CA ALA A 134 -8.74 7.00 6.46
C ALA A 134 -7.22 7.04 6.68
N VAL A 135 -6.79 6.62 7.86
CA VAL A 135 -5.38 6.51 8.25
C VAL A 135 -5.06 5.04 8.53
N PRO A 136 -4.65 4.26 7.51
CA PRO A 136 -4.28 2.86 7.68
C PRO A 136 -2.88 2.73 8.31
N GLU A 137 -2.81 2.14 9.50
CA GLU A 137 -1.57 1.61 10.06
C GLU A 137 -1.33 0.20 9.49
N VAL A 138 -0.17 -0.01 8.87
CA VAL A 138 0.11 -1.25 8.14
C VAL A 138 1.10 -2.13 8.90
N LYS A 139 0.81 -3.43 8.97
CA LYS A 139 1.77 -4.44 9.47
C LYS A 139 1.85 -5.64 8.54
N THR A 140 3.05 -5.90 8.05
CA THR A 140 3.34 -7.13 7.30
C THR A 140 4.06 -8.14 8.21
N ARG A 141 3.57 -9.38 8.27
CA ARG A 141 4.15 -10.43 9.13
C ARG A 141 4.02 -11.82 8.50
N ALA A 142 5.13 -12.54 8.41
CA ALA A 142 5.15 -13.94 8.00
C ALA A 142 5.03 -14.92 9.18
N THR A 143 5.18 -14.44 10.41
CA THR A 143 5.15 -15.25 11.63
C THR A 143 4.09 -14.73 12.60
N ARG A 144 3.54 -15.64 13.40
CA ARG A 144 2.53 -15.30 14.40
C ARG A 144 3.10 -14.35 15.45
N LYS A 145 2.32 -13.32 15.79
CA LYS A 145 2.57 -12.46 16.94
C LYS A 145 1.25 -12.08 17.59
N ARG A 146 1.00 -12.59 18.80
CA ARG A 146 -0.26 -12.38 19.52
C ARG A 146 -0.56 -10.91 19.79
N ASP A 147 0.44 -10.15 20.24
CA ASP A 147 0.27 -8.73 20.59
C ASP A 147 0.30 -7.78 19.36
N LEU A 148 0.28 -8.31 18.13
CA LEU A 148 0.36 -7.52 16.90
C LEU A 148 -0.74 -6.44 16.84
N GLY A 149 -1.97 -6.82 17.19
CA GLY A 149 -3.12 -5.91 17.24
C GLY A 149 -2.84 -4.70 18.12
N LYS A 150 -2.54 -4.97 19.39
CA LYS A 150 -2.28 -3.92 20.39
C LYS A 150 -1.12 -3.00 19.97
N GLU A 151 0.00 -3.57 19.50
CA GLU A 151 1.15 -2.76 19.07
C GLU A 151 0.83 -1.85 17.89
N ALA A 152 0.00 -2.33 16.96
CA ALA A 152 -0.43 -1.54 15.82
C ALA A 152 -1.43 -0.45 16.24
N TYR A 153 -2.35 -0.74 17.17
CA TYR A 153 -3.24 0.27 17.73
C TYR A 153 -2.47 1.39 18.46
N ASP A 154 -1.48 1.03 19.28
CA ASP A 154 -0.59 1.99 19.96
C ASP A 154 0.25 2.81 18.96
N SER A 155 0.61 2.21 17.83
CA SER A 155 1.34 2.89 16.74
C SER A 155 0.45 3.87 15.99
N LEU A 156 -0.80 3.48 15.72
CA LEU A 156 -1.80 4.32 15.07
C LEU A 156 -2.07 5.61 15.87
N GLU A 157 -2.16 5.53 17.20
CA GLU A 157 -2.31 6.73 18.04
C GLU A 157 -1.18 7.75 17.80
N LYS A 158 0.07 7.28 17.75
CA LYS A 158 1.23 8.14 17.48
C LYS A 158 1.21 8.73 16.08
N VAL A 159 0.67 7.98 15.11
CA VAL A 159 0.49 8.45 13.74
C VAL A 159 -0.58 9.54 13.67
N LEU A 160 -1.72 9.36 14.34
CA LEU A 160 -2.82 10.32 14.35
C LEU A 160 -2.43 11.67 14.94
N VAL A 161 -1.58 11.68 15.97
CA VAL A 161 -0.99 12.92 16.54
C VAL A 161 -0.22 13.72 15.48
N ARG A 162 0.39 13.06 14.49
CA ARG A 162 1.19 13.68 13.42
C ARG A 162 0.46 13.69 12.07
N LEU A 163 -0.87 13.59 12.07
CA LEU A 163 -1.65 13.52 10.84
C LEU A 163 -1.42 14.77 9.97
N ASP A 164 -1.37 15.96 10.56
CA ASP A 164 -1.19 17.21 9.81
C ASP A 164 0.17 17.27 9.09
N GLU A 165 1.23 16.72 9.68
CA GLU A 165 2.54 16.59 9.02
C GLU A 165 2.44 15.70 7.79
N SER A 166 1.69 14.61 7.88
CA SER A 166 1.49 13.66 6.78
C SER A 166 0.63 14.27 5.66
N ILE A 167 -0.42 15.03 6.00
CA ILE A 167 -1.24 15.78 5.04
C ILE A 167 -0.40 16.86 4.35
N HIS A 168 0.43 17.59 5.10
CA HIS A 168 1.34 18.59 4.55
C HIS A 168 2.34 17.97 3.58
N PHE A 169 2.95 16.83 3.94
CA PHE A 169 3.84 16.09 3.03
C PHE A 169 3.11 15.74 1.72
N ALA A 170 1.91 15.16 1.79
CA ALA A 170 1.12 14.85 0.60
C ALA A 170 0.78 16.10 -0.24
N MET A 171 0.46 17.21 0.42
CA MET A 171 0.15 18.49 -0.24
C MET A 171 1.34 19.03 -1.04
N VAL A 172 2.53 19.07 -0.43
CA VAL A 172 3.76 19.54 -1.10
C VAL A 172 4.09 18.66 -2.30
N ARG A 173 4.01 17.34 -2.14
CA ARG A 173 4.22 16.38 -3.23
C ARG A 173 3.19 16.51 -4.37
N CYS A 174 1.94 16.87 -4.05
CA CYS A 174 0.93 17.19 -5.05
C CYS A 174 1.22 18.51 -5.77
N ALA A 175 1.72 19.52 -5.06
CA ALA A 175 2.07 20.83 -5.64
C ALA A 175 3.25 20.73 -6.61
N GLU A 176 4.29 19.97 -6.27
CA GLU A 176 5.44 19.69 -7.15
C GLU A 176 5.04 19.01 -8.47
N ARG A 177 3.88 18.37 -8.51
CA ARG A 177 3.33 17.65 -9.67
C ARG A 177 2.17 18.40 -10.34
N ASP A 178 1.93 19.65 -9.94
CA ASP A 178 0.84 20.53 -10.40
C ASP A 178 -0.59 19.96 -10.24
N HIS A 179 -0.83 19.15 -9.20
CA HIS A 179 -2.18 18.61 -8.90
C HIS A 179 -3.02 19.63 -8.12
N GLN A 180 -3.36 20.75 -8.75
CA GLN A 180 -4.03 21.89 -8.11
C GLN A 180 -5.33 21.52 -7.37
N PHE A 181 -6.13 20.58 -7.91
CA PHE A 181 -7.32 20.08 -7.23
C PHE A 181 -6.99 19.45 -5.87
N LEU A 182 -5.99 18.57 -5.82
CA LEU A 182 -5.58 17.88 -4.59
C LEU A 182 -4.97 18.86 -3.59
N VAL A 183 -4.13 19.79 -4.05
CA VAL A 183 -3.51 20.83 -3.22
C VAL A 183 -4.58 21.65 -2.49
N ARG A 184 -5.61 22.13 -3.21
CA ARG A 184 -6.69 22.92 -2.60
C ARG A 184 -7.45 22.16 -1.51
N HIS A 185 -7.73 20.87 -1.73
CA HIS A 185 -8.46 20.05 -0.77
C HIS A 185 -7.60 19.72 0.45
N LEU A 186 -6.34 19.31 0.26
CA LEU A 186 -5.40 19.04 1.34
C LEU A 186 -5.13 20.29 2.19
N ALA A 187 -4.93 21.46 1.56
CA ALA A 187 -4.82 22.73 2.26
C ALA A 187 -6.11 23.10 3.03
N GLY A 188 -7.28 22.71 2.51
CA GLY A 188 -8.56 22.85 3.20
C GLY A 188 -8.62 22.04 4.50
N LEU A 189 -8.13 20.80 4.48
CA LEU A 189 -8.07 19.91 5.64
C LEU A 189 -7.11 20.43 6.74
N LEU A 190 -5.99 21.05 6.35
CA LEU A 190 -5.04 21.67 7.27
C LEU A 190 -5.57 22.95 7.90
N ARG A 191 -6.28 23.79 7.12
CA ARG A 191 -6.85 25.05 7.63
C ARG A 191 -8.03 24.83 8.58
N ARG A 192 -8.77 23.73 8.42
CA ARG A 192 -10.00 23.44 9.16
C ARG A 192 -9.97 22.01 9.72
N PRO A 193 -9.06 21.70 10.67
CA PRO A 193 -8.87 20.35 11.19
C PRO A 193 -10.10 19.80 11.94
N LYS A 194 -11.01 20.68 12.41
CA LYS A 194 -12.27 20.30 13.07
C LYS A 194 -13.41 19.98 12.09
N GLU A 195 -13.24 20.27 10.80
CA GLU A 195 -14.25 20.05 9.75
C GLU A 195 -13.95 18.80 8.91
N ARG A 196 -13.08 17.91 9.39
CA ARG A 196 -12.76 16.62 8.76
C ARG A 196 -13.09 15.48 9.71
N VAL A 197 -13.50 14.35 9.16
CA VAL A 197 -13.62 13.10 9.91
C VAL A 197 -12.37 12.26 9.66
N VAL A 198 -11.84 11.67 10.72
CA VAL A 198 -10.69 10.79 10.66
C VAL A 198 -11.13 9.40 11.07
N GLU A 199 -11.07 8.46 10.13
CA GLU A 199 -11.34 7.05 10.37
C GLU A 199 -10.04 6.33 10.70
N ARG A 200 -10.13 5.42 11.68
CA ARG A 200 -9.02 4.62 12.19
C ARG A 200 -9.01 3.30 11.44
N HIS A 201 -7.93 3.02 10.70
CA HIS A 201 -7.82 1.78 9.95
C HIS A 201 -6.53 1.06 10.32
N MET A 202 -6.61 -0.26 10.35
CA MET A 202 -5.48 -1.15 10.56
C MET A 202 -5.51 -2.19 9.45
N VAL A 203 -4.38 -2.37 8.76
CA VAL A 203 -4.28 -3.36 7.68
C VAL A 203 -3.11 -4.29 7.95
N PHE A 204 -3.43 -5.57 8.14
CA PHE A 204 -2.44 -6.62 8.37
C PHE A 204 -2.29 -7.47 7.12
N VAL A 205 -1.10 -7.48 6.54
CA VAL A 205 -0.74 -8.41 5.47
C VAL A 205 0.02 -9.56 6.12
N HIS A 206 -0.65 -10.70 6.27
CA HIS A 206 -0.17 -11.78 7.11
C HIS A 206 -0.04 -13.09 6.34
N ASP A 207 0.93 -13.92 6.73
CA ASP A 207 0.97 -15.29 6.23
C ASP A 207 -0.27 -16.05 6.71
N ALA A 208 -0.97 -16.68 5.77
CA ALA A 208 -2.23 -17.37 6.00
C ALA A 208 -2.10 -18.53 7.02
N GLN A 209 -0.98 -19.25 7.03
CA GLN A 209 -0.77 -20.38 7.93
C GLN A 209 -0.40 -19.92 9.35
N ALA A 210 0.26 -18.77 9.45
CA ALA A 210 0.70 -18.21 10.72
C ALA A 210 -0.37 -17.35 11.42
N TRP A 211 -1.38 -16.86 10.69
CA TRP A 211 -2.46 -16.05 11.25
C TRP A 211 -3.31 -16.85 12.26
N LYS A 212 -3.74 -16.18 13.32
CA LYS A 212 -4.66 -16.71 14.34
C LYS A 212 -5.59 -15.58 14.78
N ASP A 213 -6.88 -15.89 14.90
CA ASP A 213 -7.91 -14.90 15.24
C ASP A 213 -7.85 -14.44 16.70
N ASP A 214 -7.05 -15.10 17.55
CA ASP A 214 -6.78 -14.63 18.92
C ASP A 214 -6.11 -13.24 18.97
N VAL A 215 -5.52 -12.80 17.86
CA VAL A 215 -5.05 -11.42 17.67
C VAL A 215 -6.22 -10.42 17.60
N VAL A 216 -7.33 -10.82 16.96
CA VAL A 216 -8.56 -10.01 16.83
C VAL A 216 -9.23 -9.90 18.19
N ASP A 217 -9.39 -11.01 18.91
CA ASP A 217 -10.01 -11.02 20.25
C ASP A 217 -9.26 -10.11 21.22
N LEU A 218 -7.92 -10.21 21.23
CA LEU A 218 -7.08 -9.36 22.07
C LEU A 218 -7.19 -7.88 21.66
N LEU A 219 -7.26 -7.60 20.35
CA LEU A 219 -7.41 -6.24 19.86
C LEU A 219 -8.78 -5.65 20.23
N ALA A 220 -9.86 -6.41 20.09
CA ALA A 220 -11.22 -5.98 20.43
C ALA A 220 -11.31 -5.52 21.90
N GLY A 221 -10.62 -6.23 22.81
CA GLY A 221 -10.56 -5.86 24.22
C GLY A 221 -9.74 -4.60 24.55
N VAL A 222 -8.98 -4.03 23.60
CA VAL A 222 -8.17 -2.82 23.83
C VAL A 222 -8.61 -1.61 23.00
N VAL A 223 -9.37 -1.82 21.93
CA VAL A 223 -9.88 -0.74 21.08
C VAL A 223 -10.95 0.04 21.84
N THR A 224 -10.84 1.37 21.81
CA THR A 224 -11.72 2.29 22.54
C THR A 224 -12.50 3.24 21.63
N GLN A 225 -12.26 3.17 20.32
CA GLN A 225 -12.87 4.01 19.30
C GLN A 225 -13.14 3.19 18.04
N PRO A 226 -14.18 3.52 17.25
CA PRO A 226 -14.48 2.82 16.00
C PRO A 226 -13.22 2.64 15.16
N THR A 227 -12.83 1.38 14.93
CA THR A 227 -11.60 1.02 14.22
C THR A 227 -11.88 -0.11 13.24
N GLU A 228 -11.45 0.09 12.01
CA GLU A 228 -11.57 -0.87 10.92
C GLU A 228 -10.31 -1.73 10.84
N LEU A 229 -10.42 -3.03 11.11
CA LEU A 229 -9.35 -3.99 10.88
C LEU A 229 -9.57 -4.76 9.58
N THR A 230 -8.56 -4.80 8.73
CA THR A 230 -8.54 -5.64 7.53
C THR A 230 -7.32 -6.54 7.55
N VAL A 231 -7.54 -7.85 7.48
CA VAL A 231 -6.46 -8.85 7.46
C VAL A 231 -6.42 -9.49 6.07
N VAL A 232 -5.35 -9.22 5.33
CA VAL A 232 -5.04 -9.86 4.05
C VAL A 232 -4.16 -11.08 4.32
N LYS A 233 -4.70 -12.28 4.12
CA LYS A 233 -4.02 -13.56 4.33
C LYS A 233 -3.44 -14.07 3.01
N ILE A 234 -2.11 -14.20 2.95
CA ILE A 234 -1.38 -14.67 1.76
C ILE A 234 -0.57 -15.91 2.13
N ARG A 235 -0.64 -16.98 1.33
CA ARG A 235 0.10 -18.21 1.60
C ARG A 235 1.58 -18.05 1.27
N GLY A 236 2.46 -18.45 2.19
CA GLY A 236 3.90 -18.43 1.96
C GLY A 236 4.43 -17.00 1.74
N LEU A 237 3.91 -16.05 2.54
CA LEU A 237 4.06 -14.61 2.33
C LEU A 237 5.51 -14.20 2.06
N GLN A 238 6.47 -14.76 2.79
CA GLN A 238 7.88 -14.42 2.62
C GLN A 238 8.42 -14.76 1.23
N ALA A 239 8.12 -15.96 0.74
CA ALA A 239 8.53 -16.39 -0.60
C ALA A 239 7.75 -15.63 -1.67
N PHE A 240 6.47 -15.36 -1.43
CA PHE A 240 5.62 -14.58 -2.32
C PHE A 240 6.14 -13.16 -2.52
N VAL A 241 6.47 -12.44 -1.44
CA VAL A 241 7.06 -11.09 -1.50
C VAL A 241 8.37 -11.11 -2.30
N ALA A 242 9.22 -12.12 -2.10
CA ALA A 242 10.47 -12.23 -2.87
C ALA A 242 10.20 -12.33 -4.39
N ARG A 243 9.28 -13.21 -4.81
CA ARG A 243 8.88 -13.38 -6.23
C ARG A 243 8.30 -12.10 -6.82
N VAL A 244 7.48 -11.36 -6.06
CA VAL A 244 6.89 -10.09 -6.52
C VAL A 244 7.97 -9.02 -6.76
N PHE A 245 8.95 -8.91 -5.86
CA PHE A 245 10.06 -7.96 -6.07
C PHE A 245 10.96 -8.37 -7.25
N GLU A 246 11.19 -9.66 -7.45
CA GLU A 246 11.90 -10.16 -8.64
C GLU A 246 11.16 -9.83 -9.94
N ALA A 247 9.83 -10.00 -9.97
CA ALA A 247 9.00 -9.57 -11.09
C ALA A 247 9.06 -8.06 -11.31
N ALA A 248 9.12 -7.25 -10.24
CA ALA A 248 9.28 -5.79 -10.36
C ALA A 248 10.64 -5.37 -10.91
N GLU A 249 11.71 -6.08 -10.53
CA GLU A 249 13.08 -5.85 -11.02
C GLU A 249 13.20 -6.16 -12.51
N THR A 250 12.55 -7.23 -12.98
CA THR A 250 12.69 -7.73 -14.35
C THR A 250 11.63 -7.18 -15.32
N GLY A 251 10.45 -6.82 -14.81
CA GLY A 251 9.31 -6.34 -15.60
C GLY A 251 9.17 -4.82 -15.72
N ALA A 252 10.08 -4.02 -15.14
CA ALA A 252 10.01 -2.56 -15.16
C ALA A 252 10.41 -1.89 -16.50
N GLY A 253 10.74 -2.67 -17.54
CA GLY A 253 10.97 -2.15 -18.89
C GLY A 253 9.66 -1.70 -19.57
N PRO A 254 9.72 -0.91 -20.66
CA PRO A 254 8.53 -0.61 -21.46
C PRO A 254 7.92 -1.95 -21.91
N ARG A 255 6.60 -2.12 -21.70
CA ARG A 255 5.89 -3.24 -22.32
C ARG A 255 6.23 -3.19 -23.79
N ARG A 256 6.63 -4.32 -24.38
CA ARG A 256 6.45 -4.50 -25.81
C ARG A 256 4.96 -4.26 -26.02
N THR A 257 4.57 -3.08 -26.49
CA THR A 257 3.32 -2.96 -27.21
C THR A 257 3.39 -4.06 -28.24
N GLU A 258 2.39 -4.93 -28.27
CA GLU A 258 2.14 -5.77 -29.44
C GLU A 258 2.20 -4.81 -30.62
N THR A 259 3.33 -4.82 -31.31
CA THR A 259 3.45 -4.18 -32.60
C THR A 259 2.41 -4.89 -33.43
N SER A 260 1.41 -4.13 -33.82
CA SER A 260 0.49 -4.44 -34.90
C SER A 260 1.31 -4.70 -36.17
N GLU A 261 1.89 -5.90 -36.25
CA GLU A 261 2.40 -6.50 -37.48
C GLU A 261 1.45 -7.64 -37.82
N ASP A 262 0.17 -7.30 -38.02
CA ASP A 262 -0.77 -8.19 -38.69
C ASP A 262 -1.91 -7.37 -39.31
N THR A 263 -1.55 -6.47 -40.23
CA THR A 263 -2.40 -6.04 -41.35
C THR A 263 -1.53 -5.34 -42.39
N ALA A 264 -0.77 -6.13 -43.16
CA ALA A 264 -0.27 -5.75 -44.47
C ALA A 264 0.17 -7.01 -45.25
N ALA A 265 -0.81 -7.82 -45.68
CA ALA A 265 -0.75 -8.67 -46.87
C ALA A 265 -2.17 -9.12 -47.24
#